data_AF-A0A519NS36-F1
#
_entry.id   AF-A0A519NS36-F1
#
_cell.length_a   1.000
_cell.length_b   1.000
_cell.length_c   1.000
_cell.angle_alpha   90.00
_cell.angle_beta   90.00
_cell.angle_gamma   90.00
#
_symmetry.space_group_name_H-M   'P 1'
#
loop_
_entity.id
_entity.type
_entity.pdbx_description
1 polymer ?
#
loop_
_entity_poly.entity_id
_entity_poly.type
_entity_poly.pdbx_seq_one_letter_code
_entity_poly.pdbx_strand_id
1 'polypeptide(L)'
;MRLKLILFLICCSLWCTGCSHRVLLEGTAVANRNQRVAITVNDTSRKISSSEFKSVSRSRMYRMMDNPKFSATTDFNNRYTIRPKKSDTLYFSASGHASQAHAVTDILGQKYKYVQLKKKPPCDTSKCDTVLLNRYILIAKKVKLNFIVDNCPNRIKLYPEYNASYTVTEDMLGNYKSPTIKFRVIEPLRKPAYDSKENVLLLLDEHCGELRHSGDNRINVYQAIDGRWALPYYPLNFINKEQGELLQGPKPQLINFASPVAFPIKDISAEMIAKLYPSPYYRIEGNTAIALYGNYVDDLKVLRKR
;
A
#
# COMPACT_ATOMS: atom_id res chain seq x y z
N MET A 1 64.72 -17.70 -11.10
CA MET A 1 63.73 -17.48 -12.19
C MET A 1 62.27 -17.33 -11.72
N ARG A 2 61.86 -17.80 -10.53
CA ARG A 2 60.45 -17.73 -10.07
C ARG A 2 59.98 -16.36 -9.55
N LEU A 3 60.89 -15.49 -9.12
CA LEU A 3 60.53 -14.18 -8.54
C LEU A 3 60.11 -13.12 -9.59
N LYS A 4 60.62 -13.23 -10.83
CA LYS A 4 60.24 -12.31 -11.92
C LYS A 4 58.84 -12.59 -12.49
N LEU A 5 58.36 -13.83 -12.40
CA LEU A 5 57.03 -14.21 -12.90
C LEU A 5 55.90 -13.77 -11.96
N ILE A 6 56.15 -13.76 -10.65
CA ILE A 6 55.18 -13.32 -9.63
C ILE A 6 55.01 -11.79 -9.67
N LEU A 7 56.08 -11.02 -9.92
CA LEU A 7 55.99 -9.57 -10.05
C LEU A 7 55.20 -9.14 -11.31
N PHE A 8 55.28 -9.91 -12.40
CA PHE A 8 54.53 -9.62 -13.64
C PHE A 8 53.03 -9.88 -13.47
N LEU A 9 52.64 -10.92 -12.72
CA LEU A 9 51.24 -11.23 -12.42
C LEU A 9 50.59 -10.21 -11.47
N ILE A 10 51.34 -9.66 -10.51
CA ILE A 10 50.84 -8.61 -9.62
C ILE A 10 50.63 -7.29 -10.39
N CYS A 11 51.52 -6.96 -11.33
CA CYS A 11 51.36 -5.75 -12.16
C CYS A 11 50.15 -5.81 -13.12
N CYS A 12 49.78 -6.98 -13.64
CA CYS A 12 48.57 -7.12 -14.47
C CYS A 12 47.25 -7.11 -13.65
N SER A 13 47.28 -7.50 -12.38
CA SER A 13 46.09 -7.46 -11.50
C SER A 13 45.75 -6.06 -10.97
N LEU A 14 46.71 -5.12 -11.02
CA LEU A 14 46.53 -3.73 -10.58
C LEU A 14 46.02 -2.79 -11.70
N TRP A 15 45.88 -3.27 -12.94
CA TRP A 15 45.38 -2.50 -14.10
C TRP A 15 43.95 -2.88 -14.52
N CYS A 16 43.20 -3.49 -13.62
CA CYS A 16 41.74 -3.64 -13.75
C CYS A 16 41.00 -2.82 -12.69
N THR A 17 41.49 -1.62 -12.37
CA THR A 17 40.60 -0.57 -11.87
C THR A 17 39.70 -0.18 -13.03
N GLY A 18 38.58 -0.90 -13.16
CA GLY A 18 37.52 -0.62 -14.10
C GLY A 18 36.97 0.78 -13.85
N CYS A 19 37.63 1.78 -14.41
CA CYS A 19 37.05 3.08 -14.67
C CYS A 19 35.84 2.80 -15.56
N SER A 20 34.69 2.66 -14.92
CA SER A 20 33.42 2.45 -15.57
C SER A 20 33.06 3.76 -16.27
N HIS A 21 33.65 3.94 -17.44
CA HIS A 21 33.55 5.14 -18.25
C HIS A 21 32.09 5.34 -18.64
N ARG A 22 31.60 6.53 -18.32
CA ARG A 22 30.27 6.96 -18.75
C ARG A 22 30.34 7.38 -20.20
N VAL A 23 29.31 7.05 -20.95
CA VAL A 23 29.17 7.38 -22.36
C VAL A 23 28.11 8.45 -22.50
N LEU A 24 28.35 9.46 -23.34
CA LEU A 24 27.29 10.37 -23.76
C LEU A 24 26.35 9.61 -24.70
N LEU A 25 25.07 9.58 -24.36
CA LEU A 25 24.06 8.91 -25.15
C LEU A 25 22.93 9.89 -25.44
N GLU A 26 22.59 9.97 -26.71
CA GLU A 26 21.54 10.83 -27.26
C GLU A 26 20.57 9.99 -28.07
N GLY A 27 19.29 10.34 -28.02
CA GLY A 27 18.27 9.66 -28.78
C GLY A 27 16.92 10.36 -28.70
N THR A 28 15.92 9.69 -29.27
CA THR A 28 14.54 10.18 -29.27
C THR A 28 13.65 9.17 -28.55
N ALA A 29 12.78 9.64 -27.66
CA ALA A 29 11.81 8.80 -26.98
C ALA A 29 10.43 9.46 -26.98
N VAL A 30 9.40 8.72 -27.41
CA VAL A 30 8.05 9.24 -27.64
C VAL A 30 7.01 8.41 -26.91
N ALA A 31 6.04 9.07 -26.28
CA ALA A 31 4.87 8.46 -25.66
C ALA A 31 3.59 8.87 -26.42
N ASN A 32 3.00 10.02 -26.07
CA ASN A 32 1.93 10.70 -26.81
C ASN A 32 2.40 12.08 -27.29
N ARG A 33 1.63 12.72 -28.18
CA ARG A 33 1.84 14.15 -28.54
C ARG A 33 1.91 14.99 -27.25
N ASN A 34 2.98 15.76 -27.10
CA ASN A 34 3.26 16.67 -25.98
C ASN A 34 3.53 16.02 -24.61
N GLN A 35 3.74 14.71 -24.55
CA GLN A 35 4.08 14.04 -23.31
C GLN A 35 5.57 13.70 -23.24
N ARG A 36 6.28 14.28 -22.26
CA ARG A 36 7.69 13.98 -22.03
C ARG A 36 7.89 12.56 -21.51
N VAL A 37 8.99 11.94 -21.93
CA VAL A 37 9.42 10.62 -21.46
C VAL A 37 10.51 10.81 -20.40
N ALA A 38 10.35 10.14 -19.26
CA ALA A 38 11.38 10.06 -18.23
C ALA A 38 12.29 8.86 -18.51
N ILE A 39 13.60 9.08 -18.42
CA ILE A 39 14.66 8.09 -18.61
C ILE A 39 15.39 7.93 -17.29
N THR A 40 15.53 6.70 -16.80
CA THR A 40 16.26 6.42 -15.55
C THR A 40 17.25 5.29 -15.72
N VAL A 41 18.37 5.37 -15.01
CA VAL A 41 19.43 4.36 -15.02
C VAL A 41 19.08 3.25 -14.01
N ASN A 42 19.14 1.99 -14.43
CA ASN A 42 18.99 0.78 -13.59
C ASN A 42 17.72 0.71 -12.70
N ASP A 43 16.63 1.35 -13.14
CA ASP A 43 15.36 1.48 -12.41
C ASP A 43 15.52 2.10 -11.01
N THR A 44 16.51 2.99 -10.85
CA THR A 44 16.91 3.56 -9.55
C THR A 44 15.74 4.24 -8.84
N SER A 45 14.86 4.92 -9.58
CA SER A 45 13.69 5.62 -9.01
C SER A 45 12.64 4.64 -8.46
N ARG A 46 12.30 3.57 -9.20
CA ARG A 46 11.29 2.59 -8.76
C ARG A 46 11.80 1.78 -7.58
N LYS A 47 13.06 1.34 -7.60
CA LYS A 47 13.68 0.56 -6.50
C LYS A 47 13.68 1.32 -5.17
N ILE A 48 13.88 2.64 -5.20
CA ILE A 48 13.82 3.49 -4.00
C ILE A 48 12.38 3.67 -3.51
N SER A 49 11.40 3.68 -4.42
CA SER A 49 9.97 3.82 -4.07
C SER A 49 9.33 2.53 -3.54
N SER A 50 9.85 1.35 -3.95
CA SER A 50 9.44 0.06 -3.41
C SER A 50 10.01 -0.14 -2.00
N SER A 51 9.22 -0.79 -1.15
CA SER A 51 9.36 -0.92 0.31
C SER A 51 10.69 -1.38 0.92
N GLU A 52 11.73 -1.67 0.13
CA GLU A 52 13.08 -2.00 0.62
C GLU A 52 13.85 -0.79 1.18
N PHE A 53 13.45 0.44 0.83
CA PHE A 53 14.13 1.67 1.27
C PHE A 53 13.27 2.55 2.20
N LYS A 54 12.63 1.95 3.22
CA LYS A 54 11.86 2.66 4.27
C LYS A 54 12.61 3.80 4.99
N SER A 55 13.93 3.93 4.81
CA SER A 55 14.79 4.92 5.48
C SER A 55 15.27 6.07 4.59
N VAL A 56 14.92 6.13 3.30
CA VAL A 56 15.36 7.22 2.41
C VAL A 56 14.40 8.39 2.52
N SER A 57 14.89 9.55 3.00
CA SER A 57 14.08 10.77 3.08
C SER A 57 13.56 11.18 1.70
N ARG A 58 12.32 11.70 1.63
CA ARG A 58 11.76 12.26 0.38
C ARG A 58 12.72 13.25 -0.28
N SER A 59 13.40 14.08 0.51
CA SER A 59 14.40 15.03 0.02
C SER A 59 15.58 14.36 -0.70
N ARG A 60 16.05 13.21 -0.25
CA ARG A 60 17.11 12.44 -0.92
C ARG A 60 16.62 11.81 -2.22
N MET A 61 15.35 11.38 -2.26
CA MET A 61 14.71 10.86 -3.47
C MET A 61 14.64 11.93 -4.57
N TYR A 62 14.14 13.14 -4.25
CA TYR A 62 14.08 14.24 -5.21
C TYR A 62 15.45 14.62 -5.73
N ARG A 63 16.45 14.75 -4.84
CA ARG A 63 17.84 15.05 -5.24
C ARG A 63 18.45 14.01 -6.18
N MET A 64 18.02 12.75 -6.11
CA MET A 64 18.48 11.71 -7.04
C MET A 64 17.73 11.76 -8.38
N MET A 65 16.43 12.09 -8.37
CA MET A 65 15.63 12.27 -9.57
C MET A 65 16.02 13.51 -10.38
N ASP A 66 16.57 14.53 -9.73
CA ASP A 66 17.09 15.73 -10.41
C ASP A 66 18.56 15.57 -10.83
N ASN A 67 19.19 14.46 -10.49
CA ASN A 67 20.60 14.25 -10.79
C ASN A 67 20.77 13.67 -12.21
N PRO A 68 21.41 14.41 -13.14
CA PRO A 68 21.62 13.95 -14.52
C PRO A 68 22.48 12.68 -14.63
N LYS A 69 23.12 12.27 -13.51
CA LYS A 69 23.83 11.01 -13.36
C LYS A 69 22.90 9.79 -13.41
N PHE A 70 21.66 9.92 -12.97
CA PHE A 70 20.72 8.81 -12.74
C PHE A 70 19.42 8.96 -13.53
N SER A 71 19.11 10.15 -14.04
CA SER A 71 17.88 10.45 -14.74
C SER A 71 18.08 11.47 -15.86
N ALA A 72 17.18 11.44 -16.83
CA ALA A 72 16.98 12.48 -17.82
C ALA A 72 15.49 12.53 -18.20
N THR A 73 15.07 13.61 -18.85
CA THR A 73 13.73 13.74 -19.42
C THR A 73 13.87 14.28 -20.83
N THR A 74 12.98 13.87 -21.74
CA THR A 74 13.00 14.40 -23.10
C THR A 74 12.68 15.90 -23.16
N ASP A 75 13.28 16.61 -24.11
CA ASP A 75 12.92 17.97 -24.49
C ASP A 75 11.54 18.01 -25.19
N PHE A 76 11.12 19.21 -25.62
CA PHE A 76 9.86 19.39 -26.36
C PHE A 76 9.87 18.76 -27.77
N ASN A 77 11.06 18.44 -28.29
CA ASN A 77 11.26 17.73 -29.55
C ASN A 77 11.43 16.22 -29.34
N ASN A 78 11.11 15.71 -28.14
CA ASN A 78 11.23 14.30 -27.74
C ASN A 78 12.66 13.76 -27.70
N ARG A 79 13.69 14.63 -27.69
CA ARG A 79 15.10 14.23 -27.61
C ARG A 79 15.57 14.15 -26.18
N TYR A 80 16.45 13.22 -25.87
CA TYR A 80 17.07 13.09 -24.55
C TYR A 80 18.59 12.96 -24.67
N THR A 81 19.28 13.39 -23.61
CA THR A 81 20.73 13.27 -23.45
C THR A 81 21.02 12.76 -22.04
N ILE A 82 21.83 11.71 -21.90
CA ILE A 82 22.20 11.12 -20.61
C ILE A 82 23.60 10.52 -20.65
N ARG A 83 24.27 10.42 -19.48
CA ARG A 83 25.63 9.86 -19.35
C ARG A 83 25.70 8.58 -18.50
N PRO A 84 25.11 7.45 -18.95
CA PRO A 84 25.15 6.18 -18.24
C PRO A 84 26.48 5.45 -18.45
N LYS A 85 26.72 4.38 -17.69
CA LYS A 85 27.81 3.43 -17.95
C LYS A 85 27.38 2.46 -19.06
N LYS A 86 28.34 1.91 -19.81
CA LYS A 86 28.03 0.90 -20.85
C LYS A 86 27.31 -0.34 -20.29
N SER A 87 27.59 -0.70 -19.04
CA SER A 87 26.95 -1.83 -18.34
C SER A 87 25.55 -1.54 -17.82
N ASP A 88 25.08 -0.28 -17.89
CA ASP A 88 23.78 0.10 -17.34
C ASP A 88 22.62 -0.30 -18.28
N THR A 89 21.42 -0.31 -17.71
CA THR A 89 20.15 -0.39 -18.44
C THR A 89 19.40 0.93 -18.29
N LEU A 90 18.87 1.47 -19.39
CA LEU A 90 17.99 2.64 -19.37
C LEU A 90 16.52 2.21 -19.37
N TYR A 91 15.75 2.80 -18.47
CA TYR A 91 14.32 2.61 -18.33
C TYR A 91 13.58 3.85 -18.81
N PHE A 92 12.71 3.67 -19.79
CA PHE A 92 11.88 4.71 -20.40
C PHE A 92 10.46 4.59 -19.86
N SER A 93 9.90 5.70 -19.41
CA SER A 93 8.57 5.72 -18.78
C SER A 93 7.82 7.01 -19.06
N ALA A 94 6.51 6.89 -19.21
CA ALA A 94 5.57 7.99 -19.31
C ALA A 94 4.22 7.55 -18.75
N SER A 95 3.42 8.47 -18.19
CA SER A 95 2.03 8.17 -17.81
C SER A 95 1.29 7.59 -19.00
N GLY A 96 0.40 6.62 -18.81
CA GLY A 96 -0.31 6.02 -19.95
C GLY A 96 0.37 4.79 -20.56
N HIS A 97 1.67 4.58 -20.30
CA HIS A 97 2.50 3.69 -21.11
C HIS A 97 3.25 2.65 -20.28
N ALA A 98 3.52 1.50 -20.90
CA ALA A 98 4.35 0.46 -20.32
C ALA A 98 5.80 0.94 -20.26
N SER A 99 6.46 0.73 -19.12
CA SER A 99 7.90 0.99 -19.01
C SER A 99 8.67 0.06 -19.93
N GLN A 100 9.64 0.59 -20.66
CA GLN A 100 10.53 -0.18 -21.55
C GLN A 100 11.95 -0.07 -21.04
N ALA A 101 12.70 -1.17 -21.07
CA ALA A 101 14.07 -1.26 -20.61
C ALA A 101 14.99 -1.66 -21.76
N HIS A 102 16.09 -0.93 -21.93
CA HIS A 102 17.06 -1.18 -22.99
C HIS A 102 18.48 -1.09 -22.43
N ALA A 103 19.31 -2.09 -22.73
CA ALA A 103 20.73 -2.04 -22.37
C ALA A 103 21.42 -0.88 -23.09
N VAL A 104 22.35 -0.19 -22.41
CA VAL A 104 23.10 0.91 -23.02
C VAL A 104 23.90 0.44 -24.24
N THR A 105 24.42 -0.79 -24.21
CA THR A 105 25.11 -1.42 -25.34
C THR A 105 24.23 -1.50 -26.58
N ASP A 106 22.95 -1.85 -26.43
CA ASP A 106 22.01 -1.98 -27.55
C ASP A 106 21.69 -0.61 -28.16
N ILE A 107 21.55 0.42 -27.32
CA ILE A 107 21.30 1.79 -27.80
C ILE A 107 22.53 2.35 -28.54
N LEU A 108 23.74 2.13 -28.00
CA LEU A 108 24.99 2.50 -28.67
C LEU A 108 25.13 1.80 -30.03
N GLY A 109 24.75 0.52 -30.08
CA GLY A 109 24.65 -0.29 -31.30
C GLY A 109 23.51 0.11 -32.24
N GLN A 110 22.88 1.28 -32.04
CA GLN A 110 21.86 1.88 -32.92
C GLN A 110 20.51 1.14 -32.96
N LYS A 111 20.36 0.05 -32.22
CA LYS A 111 19.13 -0.77 -32.21
C LYS A 111 17.92 -0.01 -31.65
N TYR A 112 18.15 0.95 -30.76
CA TYR A 112 17.10 1.71 -30.05
C TYR A 112 17.38 3.22 -30.00
N LYS A 113 17.87 3.81 -31.10
CA LYS A 113 18.00 5.28 -31.21
C LYS A 113 16.67 6.03 -31.10
N TYR A 114 15.59 5.35 -31.48
CA TYR A 114 14.22 5.83 -31.37
C TYR A 114 13.41 4.84 -30.53
N VAL A 115 12.81 5.33 -29.44
CA VAL A 115 12.02 4.52 -28.50
C VAL A 115 10.58 5.03 -28.48
N GLN A 116 9.67 4.30 -29.11
CA GLN A 116 8.23 4.55 -29.00
C GLN A 116 7.65 3.69 -27.87
N LEU A 117 7.17 4.36 -26.82
CA LEU A 117 6.56 3.69 -25.69
C LEU A 117 5.22 3.06 -26.11
N LYS A 118 5.00 1.83 -25.69
CA LYS A 118 3.74 1.10 -25.89
C LYS A 118 2.71 1.61 -24.88
N LYS A 119 1.51 1.97 -25.34
CA LYS A 119 0.39 2.28 -24.45
C LYS A 119 0.08 1.06 -23.59
N LYS A 120 -0.24 1.29 -22.32
CA LYS A 120 -0.82 0.22 -21.49
C LYS A 120 -2.22 -0.09 -22.03
N PRO A 121 -2.68 -1.35 -21.93
CA PRO A 121 -4.05 -1.68 -22.27
C PRO A 121 -5.02 -0.80 -21.45
N PRO A 122 -6.17 -0.40 -22.02
CA PRO A 122 -7.20 0.29 -21.28
C PRO A 122 -7.66 -0.59 -20.11
N CYS A 123 -8.00 0.05 -19.00
CA CYS A 123 -8.53 -0.69 -17.86
C CYS A 123 -9.91 -1.21 -18.18
N ASP A 124 -10.21 -2.41 -17.68
CA ASP A 124 -11.57 -2.90 -17.68
C ASP A 124 -12.41 -1.99 -16.79
N THR A 125 -13.32 -1.25 -17.41
CA THR A 125 -14.30 -0.38 -16.74
C THR A 125 -15.70 -0.98 -16.79
N SER A 126 -15.84 -2.28 -17.05
CA SER A 126 -17.14 -2.94 -17.04
C SER A 126 -17.86 -2.59 -15.74
N LYS A 127 -18.93 -1.80 -15.89
CA LYS A 127 -19.83 -1.50 -14.79
C LYS A 127 -20.54 -2.80 -14.50
N CYS A 128 -20.49 -3.18 -13.24
CA CYS A 128 -21.17 -4.34 -12.77
C CYS A 128 -22.50 -3.88 -12.19
N ASP A 129 -23.57 -4.23 -12.89
CA ASP A 129 -24.94 -3.83 -12.53
C ASP A 129 -25.58 -4.86 -11.57
N THR A 130 -24.82 -5.82 -11.04
CA THR A 130 -25.37 -6.81 -10.11
C THR A 130 -25.71 -6.18 -8.77
N VAL A 131 -26.95 -6.43 -8.34
CA VAL A 131 -27.44 -6.18 -6.97
C VAL A 131 -26.57 -6.95 -5.97
N LEU A 132 -26.36 -6.39 -4.78
CA LEU A 132 -25.66 -7.05 -3.66
C LEU A 132 -26.25 -8.44 -3.42
N LEU A 133 -25.44 -9.49 -3.61
CA LEU A 133 -25.91 -10.88 -3.62
C LEU A 133 -25.92 -11.48 -2.23
N ASN A 134 -24.79 -11.39 -1.52
CA ASN A 134 -24.59 -11.99 -0.20
C ASN A 134 -23.88 -11.03 0.74
N ARG A 135 -24.17 -11.14 2.04
CA ARG A 135 -23.52 -10.39 3.11
C ARG A 135 -22.95 -11.34 4.14
N TYR A 136 -21.75 -11.02 4.61
CA TYR A 136 -21.06 -11.76 5.65
C TYR A 136 -20.65 -10.82 6.79
N ILE A 137 -20.90 -11.25 8.02
CA ILE A 137 -20.38 -10.60 9.23
C ILE A 137 -19.51 -11.63 9.93
N LEU A 138 -18.20 -11.39 9.96
CA LEU A 138 -17.23 -12.36 10.42
C LEU A 138 -16.32 -11.75 11.46
N ILE A 139 -15.92 -12.55 12.43
CA ILE A 139 -14.80 -12.25 13.30
C ILE A 139 -13.60 -12.96 12.73
N ALA A 140 -12.56 -12.20 12.40
CA ALA A 140 -11.44 -12.73 11.66
C ALA A 140 -10.11 -12.12 12.11
N LYS A 141 -9.03 -12.88 11.90
CA LYS A 141 -7.68 -12.47 12.22
C LYS A 141 -6.87 -12.27 10.96
N LYS A 142 -6.17 -11.13 10.86
CA LYS A 142 -5.37 -10.81 9.67
C LYS A 142 -4.27 -11.84 9.47
N VAL A 143 -4.15 -12.32 8.23
CA VAL A 143 -3.03 -13.14 7.76
C VAL A 143 -2.09 -12.30 6.90
N LYS A 144 -2.62 -11.64 5.87
CA LYS A 144 -1.80 -10.92 4.88
C LYS A 144 -2.55 -9.76 4.25
N LEU A 145 -1.81 -8.69 3.94
CA LEU A 145 -2.23 -7.63 3.02
C LEU A 145 -1.18 -7.49 1.93
N ASN A 146 -1.60 -7.60 0.68
CA ASN A 146 -0.74 -7.33 -0.47
C ASN A 146 -1.24 -6.08 -1.16
N PHE A 147 -0.38 -5.08 -1.30
CA PHE A 147 -0.69 -3.87 -2.05
C PHE A 147 -0.99 -4.23 -3.52
N ILE A 148 -2.10 -3.72 -4.03
CA ILE A 148 -2.46 -3.85 -5.44
C ILE A 148 -1.79 -2.70 -6.17
N VAL A 149 -0.76 -3.01 -6.94
CA VAL A 149 -0.17 -2.05 -7.88
C VAL A 149 -1.17 -1.87 -9.01
N ASP A 150 -1.85 -0.72 -9.02
CA ASP A 150 -2.70 -0.37 -10.14
C ASP A 150 -1.85 -0.03 -11.36
N ASN A 151 -1.94 -0.88 -12.38
CA ASN A 151 -1.25 -0.64 -13.65
C ASN A 151 -2.06 0.27 -14.58
N CYS A 152 -3.21 0.80 -14.13
CA CYS A 152 -4.08 1.62 -14.95
C CYS A 152 -3.44 2.94 -15.41
N PRO A 153 -3.28 3.14 -16.73
CA PRO A 153 -2.93 4.45 -17.25
C PRO A 153 -4.01 5.49 -16.91
N ASN A 154 -3.61 6.66 -16.39
CA ASN A 154 -4.46 7.84 -16.14
C ASN A 154 -5.57 7.70 -15.07
N ARG A 155 -5.54 6.65 -14.25
CA ARG A 155 -6.41 6.56 -13.06
C ARG A 155 -5.61 6.95 -11.82
N ILE A 156 -5.83 8.16 -11.29
CA ILE A 156 -5.32 8.51 -9.97
C ILE A 156 -6.24 7.85 -8.95
N LYS A 157 -5.82 6.70 -8.41
CA LYS A 157 -6.46 6.16 -7.21
C LYS A 157 -6.05 7.01 -6.02
N LEU A 158 -7.00 7.76 -5.47
CA LEU A 158 -6.80 8.57 -4.27
C LEU A 158 -6.56 7.70 -3.03
N TYR A 159 -7.00 6.45 -3.08
CA TYR A 159 -6.89 5.48 -1.99
C TYR A 159 -6.21 4.19 -2.48
N PRO A 160 -5.17 3.69 -1.78
CA PRO A 160 -4.55 2.42 -2.10
C PRO A 160 -5.52 1.26 -1.92
N GLU A 161 -5.37 0.24 -2.76
CA GLU A 161 -6.13 -1.00 -2.66
C GLU A 161 -5.23 -2.15 -2.25
N TYR A 162 -5.79 -3.11 -1.52
CA TYR A 162 -5.08 -4.29 -1.06
C TYR A 162 -5.89 -5.56 -1.30
N ASN A 163 -5.19 -6.63 -1.63
CA ASN A 163 -5.71 -7.99 -1.49
C ASN A 163 -5.49 -8.43 -0.05
N ALA A 164 -6.60 -8.54 0.69
CA ALA A 164 -6.64 -8.95 2.07
C ALA A 164 -6.84 -10.46 2.19
N SER A 165 -6.19 -11.06 3.18
CA SER A 165 -6.41 -12.44 3.58
C SER A 165 -6.46 -12.55 5.09
N TYR A 166 -7.48 -13.25 5.58
CA TYR A 166 -7.79 -13.42 6.99
C TYR A 166 -8.13 -14.87 7.30
N THR A 167 -7.88 -15.30 8.53
CA THR A 167 -8.43 -16.53 9.11
C THR A 167 -9.74 -16.18 9.79
N VAL A 168 -10.80 -16.92 9.49
CA VAL A 168 -12.12 -16.74 10.11
C VAL A 168 -12.10 -17.45 11.46
N THR A 169 -12.40 -16.69 12.51
CA THR A 169 -12.52 -17.18 13.89
C THR A 169 -13.96 -17.53 14.20
N GLU A 170 -14.90 -16.68 13.76
CA GLU A 170 -16.33 -16.87 13.99
C GLU A 170 -17.16 -16.31 12.84
N ASP A 171 -18.25 -17.00 12.51
CA ASP A 171 -19.22 -16.56 11.52
C ASP A 171 -20.50 -16.10 12.23
N MET A 172 -20.72 -14.79 12.22
CA MET A 172 -21.87 -14.15 12.86
C MET A 172 -23.08 -14.08 11.92
N LEU A 173 -22.83 -14.05 10.60
CA LEU A 173 -23.85 -13.93 9.56
C LEU A 173 -23.28 -14.33 8.20
N GLY A 174 -24.07 -15.07 7.43
CA GLY A 174 -23.79 -15.39 6.03
C GLY A 174 -23.40 -16.85 5.79
N ASN A 175 -23.22 -17.65 6.85
CA ASN A 175 -22.95 -19.09 6.77
C ASN A 175 -21.64 -19.41 6.00
N TYR A 176 -20.59 -18.63 6.27
CA TYR A 176 -19.29 -18.75 5.64
C TYR A 176 -18.56 -20.02 6.11
N LYS A 177 -18.27 -20.94 5.17
CA LYS A 177 -17.75 -22.27 5.49
C LYS A 177 -16.22 -22.39 5.48
N SER A 178 -15.52 -21.44 4.87
CA SER A 178 -14.07 -21.52 4.73
C SER A 178 -13.37 -20.97 5.97
N PRO A 179 -12.30 -21.63 6.46
CA PRO A 179 -11.50 -21.11 7.58
C PRO A 179 -10.68 -19.88 7.20
N THR A 180 -10.62 -19.54 5.91
CA THR A 180 -9.91 -18.35 5.43
C THR A 180 -10.77 -17.59 4.45
N ILE A 181 -10.65 -16.26 4.49
CA ILE A 181 -11.36 -15.36 3.61
C ILE A 181 -10.39 -14.43 2.90
N LYS A 182 -10.70 -14.13 1.63
CA LYS A 182 -9.96 -13.21 0.78
C LYS A 182 -10.92 -12.21 0.17
N PHE A 183 -10.56 -10.94 0.23
CA PHE A 183 -11.38 -9.85 -0.28
C PHE A 183 -10.51 -8.66 -0.66
N ARG A 184 -11.10 -7.73 -1.43
CA ARG A 184 -10.44 -6.48 -1.79
C ARG A 184 -10.83 -5.39 -0.78
N VAL A 185 -9.84 -4.64 -0.30
CA VAL A 185 -10.04 -3.49 0.58
C VAL A 185 -9.44 -2.23 -0.03
N ILE A 186 -10.16 -1.11 0.11
CA ILE A 186 -9.71 0.23 -0.27
C ILE A 186 -9.54 1.00 1.03
N GLU A 187 -8.36 1.54 1.32
CA GLU A 187 -8.08 2.20 2.60
C GLU A 187 -7.30 3.50 2.37
N PRO A 188 -7.53 4.57 3.15
CA PRO A 188 -6.65 5.74 3.11
C PRO A 188 -5.20 5.43 3.52
N LEU A 189 -4.24 6.17 2.95
CA LEU A 189 -2.80 6.12 3.27
C LEU A 189 -2.53 6.65 4.69
N ARG A 190 -2.97 5.93 5.71
CA ARG A 190 -2.45 6.03 7.07
C ARG A 190 -1.60 4.80 7.31
N LYS A 191 -0.60 4.86 8.21
CA LYS A 191 0.13 3.67 8.67
C LYS A 191 -0.92 2.58 8.87
N PRO A 192 -0.77 1.38 8.26
CA PRO A 192 -1.89 0.46 8.18
C PRO A 192 -2.37 0.22 9.60
N ALA A 193 -3.61 0.60 9.89
CA ALA A 193 -4.27 0.24 11.13
C ALA A 193 -4.22 -1.29 11.34
N TYR A 194 -3.92 -2.01 10.26
CA TYR A 194 -3.78 -3.44 10.08
C TYR A 194 -2.47 -4.07 10.55
N ASP A 195 -1.54 -3.36 11.20
CA ASP A 195 -0.36 -4.02 11.79
C ASP A 195 -0.68 -4.75 13.12
N SER A 196 -1.92 -4.65 13.62
CA SER A 196 -2.32 -5.38 14.82
C SER A 196 -2.61 -6.86 14.51
N LYS A 197 -2.09 -7.76 15.35
CA LYS A 197 -2.41 -9.20 15.38
C LYS A 197 -3.80 -9.47 15.97
N GLU A 198 -4.65 -8.46 16.03
CA GLU A 198 -5.94 -8.47 16.74
C GLU A 198 -7.03 -9.06 15.85
N ASN A 199 -8.09 -9.54 16.49
CA ASN A 199 -9.30 -9.96 15.81
C ASN A 199 -10.12 -8.73 15.42
N VAL A 200 -10.77 -8.81 14.28
CA VAL A 200 -11.58 -7.71 13.75
C VAL A 200 -12.94 -8.22 13.30
N LEU A 201 -13.95 -7.36 13.45
CA LEU A 201 -15.25 -7.53 12.84
C LEU A 201 -15.17 -7.08 11.38
N LEU A 202 -15.47 -7.99 10.46
CA LEU A 202 -15.52 -7.75 9.02
C LEU A 202 -16.97 -7.71 8.56
N LEU A 203 -17.37 -6.62 7.91
CA LEU A 203 -18.64 -6.50 7.21
C LEU A 203 -18.33 -6.56 5.72
N LEU A 204 -18.70 -7.67 5.08
CA LEU A 204 -18.35 -7.95 3.70
C LEU A 204 -19.61 -8.14 2.87
N ASP A 205 -19.61 -7.55 1.69
CA ASP A 205 -20.63 -7.73 0.69
C ASP A 205 -20.03 -8.39 -0.56
N GLU A 206 -20.80 -9.28 -1.16
CA GLU A 206 -20.48 -9.86 -2.45
C GLU A 206 -21.05 -8.97 -3.56
N HIS A 207 -20.15 -8.49 -4.42
CA HIS A 207 -20.48 -7.68 -5.58
C HIS A 207 -19.62 -8.15 -6.75
N CYS A 208 -20.26 -8.58 -7.85
CA CYS A 208 -19.61 -9.10 -9.05
C CYS A 208 -18.78 -10.37 -8.81
N GLY A 209 -19.21 -11.24 -7.88
CA GLY A 209 -18.44 -12.42 -7.48
C GLY A 209 -17.16 -12.09 -6.70
N GLU A 210 -16.94 -10.84 -6.31
CA GLU A 210 -15.87 -10.42 -5.41
C GLU A 210 -16.45 -10.00 -4.07
N LEU A 211 -15.81 -10.46 -2.99
CA LEU A 211 -16.04 -9.92 -1.66
C LEU A 211 -15.33 -8.58 -1.51
N ARG A 212 -16.05 -7.60 -0.97
CA ARG A 212 -15.56 -6.26 -0.70
C ARG A 212 -15.98 -5.83 0.70
N HIS A 213 -15.15 -4.99 1.33
CA HIS A 213 -15.59 -4.31 2.54
C HIS A 213 -16.79 -3.42 2.25
N SER A 214 -17.81 -3.53 3.10
CA SER A 214 -18.86 -2.52 3.19
C SER A 214 -18.38 -1.41 4.14
N GLY A 215 -17.99 -0.26 3.60
CA GLY A 215 -17.48 0.84 4.42
C GLY A 215 -16.01 0.76 4.82
N ASP A 216 -15.54 1.87 5.41
CA ASP A 216 -14.26 1.98 6.12
C ASP A 216 -14.45 1.50 7.57
N ASN A 217 -14.88 0.24 7.74
CA ASN A 217 -15.46 -0.24 8.99
C ASN A 217 -14.76 -1.48 9.53
N ARG A 218 -13.42 -1.47 9.60
CA ARG A 218 -12.72 -2.49 10.36
C ARG A 218 -12.69 -2.13 11.84
N ILE A 219 -13.32 -2.96 12.65
CA ILE A 219 -13.50 -2.72 14.07
C ILE A 219 -12.75 -3.81 14.83
N ASN A 220 -11.81 -3.42 15.69
CA ASN A 220 -11.13 -4.38 16.54
C ASN A 220 -12.11 -4.92 17.59
N VAL A 221 -12.12 -6.23 17.77
CA VAL A 221 -12.95 -6.92 18.76
C VAL A 221 -12.08 -7.72 19.70
N TYR A 222 -12.53 -7.82 20.94
CA TYR A 222 -11.81 -8.39 22.06
C TYR A 222 -12.70 -9.40 22.76
N GLN A 223 -12.11 -10.49 23.25
CA GLN A 223 -12.87 -11.47 24.03
C GLN A 223 -13.18 -10.90 25.41
N ALA A 224 -14.41 -11.11 25.86
CA ALA A 224 -14.80 -11.00 27.25
C ALA A 224 -14.48 -12.30 28.00
N ILE A 225 -14.46 -12.23 29.34
CA ILE A 225 -14.20 -13.41 30.21
C ILE A 225 -15.25 -14.51 29.99
N ASP A 226 -16.47 -14.14 29.61
CA ASP A 226 -17.56 -15.08 29.30
C ASP A 226 -17.45 -15.74 27.91
N GLY A 227 -16.37 -15.46 27.17
CA GLY A 227 -16.08 -16.03 25.86
C GLY A 227 -16.71 -15.27 24.68
N ARG A 228 -17.59 -14.29 24.93
CA ARG A 228 -18.20 -13.50 23.86
C ARG A 228 -17.24 -12.44 23.32
N TRP A 229 -17.49 -12.01 22.09
CA TRP A 229 -16.75 -10.89 21.49
C TRP A 229 -17.41 -9.56 21.80
N ALA A 230 -16.57 -8.58 22.15
CA ALA A 230 -17.01 -7.24 22.46
C ALA A 230 -16.08 -6.20 21.81
N LEU A 231 -16.65 -5.03 21.57
CA LEU A 231 -15.94 -3.84 21.12
C LEU A 231 -16.01 -2.79 22.23
N PRO A 232 -14.93 -2.03 22.48
CA PRO A 232 -14.95 -0.95 23.44
C PRO A 232 -15.88 0.17 22.94
N TYR A 233 -16.48 0.91 23.87
CA TYR A 233 -17.33 2.05 23.55
C TYR A 233 -16.57 3.06 22.68
N TYR A 234 -17.14 3.47 21.55
CA TYR A 234 -16.53 4.50 20.73
C TYR A 234 -17.51 5.66 20.54
N PRO A 235 -17.21 6.86 21.06
CA PRO A 235 -18.15 7.99 21.08
C PRO A 235 -18.48 8.52 19.68
N LEU A 236 -17.59 8.27 18.72
CA LEU A 236 -17.86 8.51 17.30
C LEU A 236 -18.52 7.25 16.74
N ASN A 237 -19.83 7.09 16.98
CA ASN A 237 -20.61 5.95 16.49
C ASN A 237 -20.18 5.51 15.09
N PHE A 238 -19.95 4.21 14.95
CA PHE A 238 -19.51 3.53 13.74
C PHE A 238 -20.34 3.96 12.53
N ILE A 239 -19.79 4.88 11.72
CA ILE A 239 -20.19 5.09 10.33
C ILE A 239 -19.35 6.07 9.52
N ASN A 240 -18.87 5.55 8.40
CA ASN A 240 -18.63 6.32 7.20
C ASN A 240 -19.95 6.88 6.63
N LYS A 241 -20.24 8.16 6.89
CA LYS A 241 -21.46 8.86 6.42
C LYS A 241 -21.67 8.77 4.90
N GLU A 242 -20.63 8.48 4.13
CA GLU A 242 -20.67 8.44 2.67
C GLU A 242 -21.25 7.11 2.12
N GLN A 243 -21.23 6.02 2.89
CA GLN A 243 -21.67 4.68 2.41
C GLN A 243 -22.94 4.15 3.10
N GLY A 244 -23.48 4.86 4.09
CA GLY A 244 -24.84 4.61 4.59
C GLY A 244 -25.02 3.43 5.57
N GLU A 245 -23.98 2.78 6.09
CA GLU A 245 -24.13 1.58 6.96
C GLU A 245 -23.84 1.75 8.47
N LEU A 246 -24.81 2.21 9.28
CA LEU A 246 -24.67 2.41 10.73
C LEU A 246 -24.66 1.10 11.50
N LEU A 247 -23.57 0.82 12.22
CA LEU A 247 -23.65 -0.15 13.33
C LEU A 247 -24.24 0.57 14.53
N GLN A 248 -25.47 0.20 14.87
CA GLN A 248 -26.10 0.64 16.10
C GLN A 248 -25.96 -0.47 17.13
N GLY A 249 -25.19 -0.20 18.18
CA GLY A 249 -25.18 -1.02 19.38
C GLY A 249 -26.30 -0.62 20.34
N PRO A 250 -26.68 -1.52 21.28
CA PRO A 250 -27.48 -1.12 22.43
C PRO A 250 -26.72 -0.09 23.29
N LYS A 251 -27.35 0.40 24.35
CA LYS A 251 -26.64 1.22 25.34
C LYS A 251 -25.37 0.48 25.81
N PRO A 252 -24.19 1.14 25.82
CA PRO A 252 -22.97 0.49 26.25
C PRO A 252 -23.11 -0.06 27.67
N GLN A 253 -22.58 -1.25 27.89
CA GLN A 253 -22.62 -1.94 29.17
C GLN A 253 -21.19 -2.20 29.66
N LEU A 254 -21.04 -2.48 30.95
CA LEU A 254 -19.76 -2.85 31.51
C LEU A 254 -19.32 -4.18 30.89
N ILE A 255 -18.08 -4.24 30.38
CA ILE A 255 -17.52 -5.43 29.75
C ILE A 255 -16.30 -5.87 30.57
N ASN A 256 -16.34 -7.10 31.06
CA ASN A 256 -15.18 -7.74 31.65
C ASN A 256 -14.32 -8.34 30.54
N PHE A 257 -13.45 -7.54 29.94
CA PHE A 257 -12.54 -8.02 28.91
C PHE A 257 -11.57 -9.07 29.46
N ALA A 258 -11.35 -10.15 28.71
CA ALA A 258 -10.42 -11.22 29.07
C ALA A 258 -8.95 -10.74 29.16
N SER A 259 -8.64 -9.62 28.51
CA SER A 259 -7.37 -8.90 28.65
C SER A 259 -7.64 -7.40 28.62
N PRO A 260 -6.85 -6.58 29.34
CA PRO A 260 -7.04 -5.12 29.34
C PRO A 260 -7.00 -4.54 27.94
N VAL A 261 -8.07 -3.86 27.53
CA VAL A 261 -8.14 -3.14 26.25
C VAL A 261 -7.65 -1.71 26.50
N ALA A 262 -6.40 -1.46 26.11
CA ALA A 262 -5.65 -0.27 26.48
C ALA A 262 -5.17 0.51 25.26
N PHE A 263 -5.36 1.83 25.30
CA PHE A 263 -4.99 2.76 24.23
C PHE A 263 -3.95 3.77 24.72
N PRO A 264 -2.80 3.93 24.04
CA PRO A 264 -1.82 4.93 24.41
C PRO A 264 -2.34 6.34 24.11
N ILE A 265 -2.20 7.26 25.07
CA ILE A 265 -2.70 8.64 24.97
C ILE A 265 -1.62 9.71 25.18
N LYS A 266 -0.34 9.30 25.24
CA LYS A 266 0.80 10.18 25.56
C LYS A 266 0.86 11.47 24.74
N ASP A 267 0.53 11.39 23.45
CA ASP A 267 0.66 12.50 22.50
C ASP A 267 -0.70 13.11 22.12
N ILE A 268 -1.73 12.91 22.95
CA ILE A 268 -3.10 13.39 22.71
C ILE A 268 -3.43 14.50 23.73
N SER A 269 -4.02 15.61 23.27
CA SER A 269 -4.43 16.69 24.17
C SER A 269 -5.54 16.24 25.14
N ALA A 270 -5.60 16.86 26.32
CA ALA A 270 -6.63 16.54 27.32
C ALA A 270 -8.06 16.69 26.78
N GLU A 271 -8.33 17.72 25.98
CA GLU A 271 -9.62 17.93 25.30
C GLU A 271 -9.96 16.76 24.38
N MET A 272 -9.00 16.30 23.59
CA MET A 272 -9.21 15.18 22.67
C MET A 272 -9.31 13.85 23.42
N ILE A 273 -8.60 13.67 24.54
CA ILE A 273 -8.77 12.51 25.43
C ILE A 273 -10.19 12.48 25.98
N ALA A 274 -10.71 13.59 26.51
CA ALA A 274 -12.08 13.67 27.03
C ALA A 274 -13.14 13.34 25.97
N LYS A 275 -12.87 13.69 24.70
CA LYS A 275 -13.75 13.39 23.57
C LYS A 275 -13.67 11.95 23.07
N LEU A 276 -12.47 11.37 23.02
CA LEU A 276 -12.24 10.02 22.48
C LEU A 276 -12.47 8.93 23.52
N TYR A 277 -12.10 9.20 24.78
CA TYR A 277 -12.11 8.25 25.89
C TYR A 277 -12.89 8.80 27.09
N PRO A 278 -14.18 9.13 26.93
CA PRO A 278 -14.97 9.75 27.98
C PRO A 278 -15.23 8.79 29.15
N SER A 279 -15.27 9.36 30.36
CA SER A 279 -15.87 8.73 31.53
C SER A 279 -17.39 8.60 31.35
N PRO A 280 -18.06 7.53 31.84
CA PRO A 280 -17.52 6.41 32.63
C PRO A 280 -16.98 5.25 31.77
N TYR A 281 -16.96 5.39 30.45
CA TYR A 281 -16.67 4.29 29.52
C TYR A 281 -15.20 3.86 29.51
N TYR A 282 -14.32 4.79 29.89
CA TYR A 282 -12.89 4.58 29.99
C TYR A 282 -12.36 5.02 31.35
N ARG A 283 -11.35 4.31 31.82
CA ARG A 283 -10.51 4.70 32.96
C ARG A 283 -9.16 5.16 32.44
N ILE A 284 -8.69 6.31 32.91
CA ILE A 284 -7.38 6.84 32.54
C ILE A 284 -6.35 6.48 33.63
N GLU A 285 -5.27 5.82 33.24
CA GLU A 285 -4.14 5.47 34.12
C GLU A 285 -2.83 5.91 33.46
N GLY A 286 -2.26 7.02 33.95
CA GLY A 286 -1.07 7.63 33.38
C GLY A 286 -1.27 8.00 31.91
N ASN A 287 -0.45 7.43 31.02
CA ASN A 287 -0.50 7.66 29.57
C ASN A 287 -1.35 6.63 28.82
N THR A 288 -2.33 6.00 29.47
CA THR A 288 -3.17 4.95 28.89
C THR A 288 -4.65 5.15 29.24
N ALA A 289 -5.50 4.99 28.23
CA ALA A 289 -6.95 4.87 28.40
C ALA A 289 -7.35 3.39 28.34
N ILE A 290 -8.05 2.90 29.37
CA ILE A 290 -8.48 1.50 29.49
C ILE A 290 -9.98 1.45 29.30
N ALA A 291 -10.45 0.64 28.36
CA ALA A 291 -11.89 0.47 28.12
C ALA A 291 -12.53 -0.34 29.25
N LEU A 292 -13.65 0.17 29.76
CA LEU A 292 -14.49 -0.49 30.77
C LEU A 292 -15.85 -0.88 30.21
N TYR A 293 -16.37 -0.09 29.27
CA TYR A 293 -17.68 -0.29 28.67
C TYR A 293 -17.58 -0.57 27.17
N GLY A 294 -18.61 -1.21 26.65
CA GLY A 294 -18.68 -1.58 25.25
C GLY A 294 -20.00 -2.21 24.87
N ASN A 295 -20.00 -2.88 23.73
CA ASN A 295 -21.12 -3.65 23.21
C ASN A 295 -20.62 -5.04 22.82
N TYR A 296 -21.41 -6.08 23.06
CA TYR A 296 -21.15 -7.39 22.48
C TYR A 296 -21.47 -7.34 20.98
N VAL A 297 -20.70 -8.09 20.20
CA VAL A 297 -20.86 -8.16 18.74
C VAL A 297 -22.26 -8.69 18.38
N ASP A 298 -22.75 -9.68 19.11
CA ASP A 298 -24.07 -10.32 18.91
C ASP A 298 -25.24 -9.33 19.05
N ASP A 299 -25.05 -8.29 19.87
CA ASP A 299 -26.08 -7.28 20.11
C ASP A 299 -26.09 -6.19 19.03
N LEU A 300 -25.09 -6.14 18.16
CA LEU A 300 -24.97 -5.10 17.14
C LEU A 300 -26.00 -5.31 16.03
N LYS A 301 -26.67 -4.22 15.66
CA LYS A 301 -27.55 -4.17 14.49
C LYS A 301 -26.88 -3.39 13.37
N VAL A 302 -26.87 -3.97 12.17
CA VAL A 302 -26.45 -3.26 10.94
C VAL A 302 -27.66 -2.53 10.37
N LEU A 303 -27.63 -1.21 10.41
CA LEU A 303 -28.63 -0.34 9.80
C LEU A 303 -28.12 0.15 8.45
N ARG A 304 -28.93 0.02 7.41
CA ARG A 304 -28.67 0.62 6.10
C ARG A 304 -29.50 1.89 5.93
N LYS A 305 -28.86 3.00 5.61
CA LYS A 305 -29.51 4.20 5.11
C LYS A 305 -29.92 3.92 3.67
N ARG A 306 -31.22 4.02 3.41
CA ARG A 306 -31.79 4.00 2.05
C ARG A 306 -31.31 5.22 1.27
#